data_AF-A0A662S8Y0-F1
#
_entry.id   AF-A0A662S8Y0-F1
#
_cell.length_a   1.000
_cell.length_b   1.000
_cell.length_c   1.000
_cell.angle_alpha   90.00
_cell.angle_beta   90.00
_cell.angle_gamma   90.00
#
_symmetry.space_group_name_H-M   'P 1'
#
loop_
_entity.id
_entity.type
_entity.pdbx_description
1 polymer ?
#
loop_
_entity_poly.entity_id
_entity_poly.type
_entity_poly.pdbx_seq_one_letter_code
_entity_poly.pdbx_strand_id
1 'polypeptide(L)'
;MEIAINVISLYILVIMSGIQDMRDKLAQIQLVASISGEPASRLYEEVLHELTAAGFIPSRRAEGHALFPCENADILGLPHIRLGNFGTMISLWIRGPYDLNREKAEMAGLTAEELYERILIGARRAAQIFERFREVASSVLVSLPIDV
;
A
#
# COMPACT_ATOMS: atom_id res chain seq x y z
N MET A 1 -21.29 17.76 33.01
CA MET A 1 -21.62 16.78 31.94
C MET A 1 -21.22 17.29 30.55
N GLU A 2 -21.40 18.58 30.25
CA GLU A 2 -20.95 19.25 29.01
C GLU A 2 -19.44 19.18 28.73
N ILE A 3 -18.60 19.33 29.78
CA ILE A 3 -17.13 19.32 29.63
C ILE A 3 -16.62 17.96 29.14
N ALA A 4 -17.22 16.85 29.61
CA ALA A 4 -16.83 15.50 29.19
C ALA A 4 -17.21 15.21 27.73
N ILE A 5 -18.35 15.73 27.26
CA ILE A 5 -18.81 15.58 25.87
C ILE A 5 -17.87 16.33 24.90
N ASN A 6 -17.40 17.53 25.28
CA ASN A 6 -16.45 18.30 24.48
C ASN A 6 -15.07 17.63 24.40
N VAL A 7 -14.58 17.06 25.50
CA VAL A 7 -13.31 16.32 25.50
C VAL A 7 -13.43 15.07 24.62
N ILE A 8 -14.49 14.27 24.79
CA ILE A 8 -14.71 13.07 23.96
C ILE A 8 -14.82 13.44 22.46
N SER A 9 -15.54 14.51 22.13
CA SER A 9 -15.68 14.97 20.74
C SER A 9 -14.36 15.44 20.14
N LEU A 10 -13.52 16.13 20.93
CA LEU A 10 -12.18 16.56 20.49
C LEU A 10 -11.24 15.36 20.29
N TYR A 11 -11.27 14.38 21.20
CA TYR A 11 -10.50 13.14 21.05
C TYR A 11 -10.93 12.38 19.80
N ILE A 12 -12.24 12.22 19.56
CA ILE A 12 -12.75 11.58 18.34
C ILE A 12 -12.31 12.36 17.09
N LEU A 13 -12.36 13.70 17.10
CA LEU A 13 -11.93 14.52 15.97
C LEU A 13 -10.44 14.34 15.65
N VAL A 14 -9.58 14.32 16.67
CA VAL A 14 -8.12 14.11 16.52
C VAL A 14 -7.81 12.68 16.05
N ILE A 15 -8.55 11.69 16.57
CA ILE A 15 -8.44 10.29 16.19
C ILE A 15 -8.93 10.08 14.74
N MET A 16 -10.00 10.76 14.33
CA MET A 16 -10.51 10.75 12.96
C MET A 16 -9.56 11.49 12.01
N SER A 17 -8.92 12.58 12.43
CA SER A 17 -7.92 13.27 11.62
C SER A 17 -6.68 12.41 11.37
N GLY A 18 -6.25 11.61 12.36
CA GLY A 18 -5.09 10.72 12.21
C GLY A 18 -5.32 9.58 11.20
N ILE A 19 -6.48 8.91 11.26
CA ILE A 19 -6.76 7.83 10.29
C ILE A 19 -7.03 8.37 8.88
N GLN A 20 -7.64 9.56 8.78
CA GLN A 20 -7.87 10.19 7.50
C GLN A 20 -6.55 10.57 6.82
N ASP A 21 -5.59 11.13 7.56
CA ASP A 21 -4.24 11.40 7.06
C ASP A 21 -3.56 10.13 6.54
N MET A 22 -3.63 9.02 7.28
CA MET A 22 -3.09 7.72 6.82
C MET A 22 -3.75 7.25 5.53
N ARG A 23 -5.08 7.36 5.40
CA ARG A 23 -5.81 6.99 4.18
C ARG A 23 -5.37 7.83 2.99
N ASP A 24 -5.26 9.14 3.18
CA ASP A 24 -4.84 10.07 2.14
C ASP A 24 -3.39 9.82 1.71
N LYS A 25 -2.51 9.49 2.65
CA LYS A 25 -1.13 9.06 2.37
C LYS A 25 -1.07 7.75 1.60
N LEU A 26 -1.88 6.74 1.96
CA LEU A 26 -1.96 5.49 1.19
C LEU A 26 -2.49 5.73 -0.23
N ALA A 27 -3.43 6.66 -0.40
CA ALA A 27 -3.99 7.00 -1.72
C ALA A 27 -2.97 7.67 -2.65
N GLN A 28 -1.92 8.31 -2.10
CA GLN A 28 -0.84 8.92 -2.87
C GLN A 28 0.17 7.91 -3.42
N ILE A 29 0.18 6.67 -2.90
CA ILE A 29 1.14 5.65 -3.30
C ILE A 29 0.79 5.15 -4.70
N GLN A 30 1.65 5.48 -5.66
CA GLN A 30 1.56 5.01 -7.02
C GLN A 30 2.96 4.89 -7.63
N LEU A 31 3.31 3.68 -8.07
CA LEU A 31 4.53 3.41 -8.81
C LEU A 31 4.16 2.93 -10.21
N VAL A 32 4.80 3.48 -11.23
CA VAL A 32 4.55 3.09 -12.63
C VAL A 32 5.88 3.09 -13.38
N ALA A 33 6.15 2.00 -14.09
CA ALA A 33 7.25 1.90 -15.04
C ALA A 33 6.68 1.54 -16.41
N SER A 34 6.96 2.38 -17.41
CA SER A 34 6.71 2.06 -18.83
C SER A 34 7.89 1.23 -19.31
N ILE A 35 7.74 -0.09 -19.27
CA ILE A 35 8.80 -1.07 -19.47
C ILE A 35 8.17 -2.35 -20.04
N SER A 36 8.89 -3.03 -20.94
CA SER A 36 8.38 -4.21 -21.64
C SER A 36 9.46 -5.29 -21.79
N GLY A 37 9.05 -6.50 -22.14
CA GLY A 37 9.96 -7.61 -22.40
C GLY A 37 10.61 -8.14 -21.12
N GLU A 38 11.83 -8.65 -21.25
CA GLU A 38 12.56 -9.28 -20.14
C GLU A 38 12.79 -8.34 -18.94
N PRO A 39 13.14 -7.04 -19.11
CA PRO A 39 13.28 -6.13 -17.98
C PRO A 39 11.97 -5.92 -17.21
N ALA A 40 10.81 -5.96 -17.88
CA ALA A 40 9.52 -5.85 -17.22
C ALA A 40 9.22 -7.08 -16.35
N SER A 41 9.52 -8.28 -16.86
CA SER A 41 9.40 -9.52 -16.08
C SER A 41 10.31 -9.49 -14.85
N ARG A 42 11.57 -9.07 -15.00
CA ARG A 42 12.50 -8.93 -13.87
C ARG A 42 12.03 -7.94 -12.82
N LEU A 43 11.60 -6.74 -13.23
CA LEU A 43 11.05 -5.74 -12.30
C LEU A 43 9.87 -6.33 -11.52
N TYR A 44 8.93 -6.99 -12.22
CA TYR A 44 7.76 -7.57 -11.59
C TYR A 44 8.12 -8.68 -10.59
N GLU A 45 9.02 -9.59 -10.97
CA GLU A 45 9.47 -10.70 -10.12
C GLU A 45 10.26 -10.21 -8.91
N GLU A 46 11.14 -9.22 -9.07
CA GLU A 46 11.90 -8.63 -7.96
C GLU A 46 10.97 -7.96 -6.95
N VAL A 47 9.97 -7.20 -7.39
CA VAL A 47 8.99 -6.57 -6.49
C VAL A 47 8.13 -7.61 -5.79
N LEU A 48 7.64 -8.61 -6.53
CA LEU A 48 6.85 -9.70 -5.95
C LEU A 48 7.65 -10.46 -4.88
N HIS A 49 8.90 -10.78 -5.16
CA HIS A 49 9.80 -11.46 -4.24
C HIS A 49 10.06 -10.63 -2.99
N GLU A 50 10.47 -9.36 -3.15
CA GLU A 50 10.78 -8.47 -2.03
C GLU A 50 9.57 -8.28 -1.11
N LEU A 51 8.38 -8.07 -1.66
CA LEU A 51 7.18 -7.89 -0.85
C LEU A 51 6.77 -9.19 -0.15
N THR A 52 6.92 -10.34 -0.80
CA THR A 52 6.68 -11.64 -0.16
C THR A 52 7.67 -11.88 0.99
N ALA A 53 8.95 -11.55 0.79
CA ALA A 53 9.99 -11.63 1.82
C ALA A 53 9.74 -10.65 2.98
N ALA A 54 9.10 -9.51 2.72
CA ALA A 54 8.62 -8.57 3.73
C ALA A 54 7.35 -9.03 4.48
N GLY A 55 6.85 -10.24 4.19
CA GLY A 55 5.71 -10.84 4.89
C GLY A 55 4.34 -10.56 4.26
N PHE A 56 4.29 -9.97 3.06
CA PHE A 56 3.04 -9.88 2.32
C PHE A 56 2.65 -11.24 1.75
N ILE A 57 1.35 -11.53 1.71
CA ILE A 57 0.81 -12.78 1.19
C ILE A 57 0.34 -12.52 -0.25
N PRO A 58 1.05 -13.05 -1.26
CA PRO A 58 0.67 -12.86 -2.65
C PRO A 58 -0.54 -13.73 -3.01
N SER A 59 -1.47 -13.16 -3.77
CA SER A 59 -2.62 -13.85 -4.33
C SER A 59 -2.81 -13.46 -5.79
N ARG A 60 -2.88 -14.46 -6.68
CA ARG A 60 -2.93 -14.25 -8.12
C ARG A 60 -4.27 -13.61 -8.54
N ARG A 61 -4.20 -12.75 -9.55
CA ARG A 61 -5.32 -12.03 -10.16
C ARG A 61 -5.09 -11.91 -11.67
N ALA A 62 -6.08 -11.42 -12.42
CA ALA A 62 -6.03 -11.40 -13.89
C ALA A 62 -4.86 -10.55 -14.44
N GLU A 63 -4.61 -9.41 -13.82
CA GLU A 63 -3.57 -8.44 -14.20
C GLU A 63 -2.25 -8.62 -13.43
N GLY A 64 -2.19 -9.49 -12.42
CA GLY A 64 -1.00 -9.65 -11.59
C GLY A 64 -1.28 -10.24 -10.21
N HIS A 65 -0.81 -9.57 -9.16
CA HIS A 65 -0.98 -10.02 -7.76
C HIS A 65 -1.65 -8.95 -6.89
N ALA A 66 -2.48 -9.42 -5.97
CA ALA A 66 -2.80 -8.71 -4.74
C ALA A 66 -1.83 -9.19 -3.65
N LEU A 67 -1.29 -8.27 -2.86
CA LEU A 67 -0.27 -8.53 -1.85
C LEU A 67 -0.83 -8.07 -0.50
N PHE A 68 -1.31 -9.04 0.28
CA PHE A 68 -2.03 -8.78 1.52
C PHE A 68 -1.07 -8.60 2.70
N PRO A 69 -1.29 -7.60 3.57
CA PRO A 69 -0.40 -7.33 4.71
C PRO A 69 -0.55 -8.32 5.88
N CYS A 70 -1.61 -9.14 5.88
CA CYS A 70 -1.88 -10.20 6.85
C CYS A 70 -2.92 -11.21 6.29
N GLU A 71 -3.07 -12.37 6.93
CA GLU A 71 -3.87 -13.52 6.43
C GLU A 71 -5.34 -13.20 6.13
N ASN A 72 -5.99 -12.37 6.96
CA ASN A 72 -7.42 -12.08 6.86
C ASN A 72 -7.73 -10.78 6.10
N ALA A 73 -6.73 -10.11 5.53
CA ALA A 73 -6.90 -8.79 4.91
C ALA A 73 -7.91 -8.80 3.74
N ASP A 74 -7.92 -9.84 2.91
CA ASP A 74 -8.86 -9.96 1.77
C ASP A 74 -10.31 -10.05 2.27
N ILE A 75 -10.55 -10.91 3.26
CA ILE A 75 -11.88 -11.17 3.85
C ILE A 75 -12.44 -9.90 4.52
N LEU A 76 -11.58 -9.18 5.25
CA LEU A 76 -11.96 -7.97 5.97
C LEU A 76 -12.05 -6.73 5.04
N GLY A 77 -11.60 -6.86 3.79
CA GLY A 77 -11.53 -5.74 2.85
C GLY A 77 -10.58 -4.65 3.35
N LEU A 78 -9.41 -5.05 3.87
CA LEU A 78 -8.36 -4.13 4.29
C LEU A 78 -7.57 -3.62 3.06
N PRO A 79 -6.99 -2.41 3.15
CA PRO A 79 -6.09 -1.92 2.14
C PRO A 79 -4.94 -2.89 1.89
N HIS A 80 -4.54 -3.03 0.63
CA HIS A 80 -3.44 -3.93 0.24
C HIS A 80 -2.71 -3.41 -0.99
N ILE A 81 -1.49 -3.91 -1.18
CA ILE A 81 -0.68 -3.57 -2.35
C ILE A 81 -1.22 -4.35 -3.55
N ARG A 82 -1.34 -3.68 -4.68
CA ARG A 82 -1.65 -4.30 -5.97
C ARG A 82 -0.46 -4.13 -6.89
N LEU A 83 0.03 -5.23 -7.47
CA LEU A 83 1.10 -5.24 -8.46
C LEU A 83 0.54 -5.78 -9.76
N GLY A 84 0.48 -4.94 -10.79
CA GLY A 84 -0.08 -5.24 -12.10
C GLY A 84 0.99 -5.25 -13.20
N ASN A 85 0.84 -6.17 -14.14
CA ASN A 85 1.60 -6.23 -15.39
C ASN A 85 0.61 -6.10 -16.56
N PHE A 86 0.77 -5.04 -17.33
CA PHE A 86 -0.08 -4.71 -18.48
C PHE A 86 0.67 -4.85 -19.82
N GLY A 87 1.73 -5.67 -19.85
CA GLY A 87 2.54 -5.97 -21.04
C GLY A 87 3.63 -4.93 -21.32
N THR A 88 3.25 -3.66 -21.45
CA THR A 88 4.18 -2.53 -21.66
C THR A 88 4.33 -1.64 -20.43
N MET A 89 3.72 -2.03 -19.32
CA MET A 89 3.71 -1.26 -18.09
C MET A 89 3.63 -2.18 -16.88
N ILE A 90 4.47 -1.90 -15.88
CA ILE A 90 4.34 -2.45 -14.53
C ILE A 90 3.84 -1.34 -13.62
N SER A 91 2.81 -1.62 -12.84
CA SER A 91 2.26 -0.64 -11.88
C SER A 91 2.06 -1.25 -10.51
N LEU A 92 2.33 -0.46 -9.48
CA LEU A 92 2.01 -0.75 -8.10
C LEU A 92 1.14 0.37 -7.51
N TRP A 93 0.07 0.02 -6.83
CA TRP A 93 -0.83 0.97 -6.15
C TRP A 93 -1.48 0.33 -4.92
N ILE A 94 -2.10 1.16 -4.07
CA ILE A 94 -2.89 0.65 -2.94
C ILE A 94 -4.34 0.48 -3.37
N ARG A 95 -4.86 -0.73 -3.22
CA ARG A 95 -6.29 -0.99 -3.40
C ARG A 95 -7.01 -0.68 -2.09
N GLY A 96 -8.05 0.17 -2.18
CA GLY A 96 -8.93 0.49 -1.05
C GLY A 96 -8.26 1.31 0.05
N PRO A 97 -7.49 2.38 -0.25
CA PRO A 97 -6.79 3.14 0.79
C PRO A 97 -7.74 3.70 1.87
N TYR A 98 -8.94 4.11 1.47
CA TYR A 98 -9.99 4.63 2.36
C TYR A 98 -10.71 3.55 3.18
N ASP A 99 -10.47 2.27 2.89
CA ASP A 99 -11.01 1.14 3.66
C ASP A 99 -10.17 0.86 4.92
N LEU A 100 -9.05 1.57 5.14
CA LEU A 100 -8.29 1.53 6.39
C LEU A 100 -9.20 1.90 7.55
N ASN A 101 -9.45 0.97 8.45
CA ASN A 101 -10.39 1.13 9.56
C ASN A 101 -9.82 0.45 10.80
N ARG A 102 -9.93 1.10 11.97
CA ARG A 102 -9.40 0.59 13.24
C ARG A 102 -10.02 -0.74 13.65
N GLU A 103 -11.35 -0.84 13.63
CA GLU A 103 -12.07 -2.06 14.00
C GLU A 103 -11.65 -3.23 13.10
N LYS A 104 -11.60 -3.00 11.79
CA LYS A 104 -11.16 -4.05 10.84
C LYS A 104 -9.69 -4.43 11.03
N ALA A 105 -8.82 -3.48 11.33
CA ALA A 105 -7.42 -3.75 11.62
C ALA A 105 -7.28 -4.59 12.91
N GLU A 106 -8.01 -4.22 13.96
CA GLU A 106 -8.03 -4.94 15.24
C GLU A 106 -8.56 -6.37 15.07
N MET A 107 -9.61 -6.56 14.27
CA MET A 107 -10.11 -7.89 13.88
C MET A 107 -9.06 -8.72 13.13
N ALA A 108 -8.11 -8.06 12.44
CA ALA A 108 -6.99 -8.69 11.77
C ALA A 108 -5.75 -8.88 12.68
N GLY A 109 -5.84 -8.51 13.96
CA GLY A 109 -4.76 -8.61 14.93
C GLY A 109 -3.68 -7.52 14.80
N LEU A 110 -4.02 -6.37 14.21
CA LEU A 110 -3.11 -5.23 14.03
C LEU A 110 -3.79 -3.93 14.50
N THR A 111 -3.01 -2.91 14.84
CA THR A 111 -3.54 -1.54 14.88
C THR A 111 -3.66 -0.97 13.46
N ALA A 112 -4.45 0.10 13.29
CA ALA A 112 -4.53 0.79 12.00
C ALA A 112 -3.17 1.37 11.57
N GLU A 113 -2.40 1.85 12.55
CA GLU A 113 -1.06 2.40 12.39
C GLU A 113 -0.07 1.31 11.96
N GLU A 114 -0.10 0.12 12.58
CA GLU A 114 0.73 -1.01 12.16
C GLU A 114 0.42 -1.48 10.74
N LEU A 115 -0.86 -1.54 10.38
CA LEU A 115 -1.31 -1.88 9.03
C LEU A 115 -0.84 -0.84 8.00
N TYR A 116 -1.01 0.44 8.32
CA TYR A 116 -0.52 1.56 7.52
C TYR A 116 1.00 1.47 7.30
N GLU A 117 1.77 1.33 8.38
CA GLU A 117 3.24 1.28 8.33
C GLU A 117 3.73 0.08 7.52
N ARG A 118 3.12 -1.11 7.69
CA ARG A 118 3.46 -2.28 6.87
C ARG A 118 3.31 -1.99 5.38
N ILE A 119 2.19 -1.41 4.98
CA ILE A 119 1.92 -1.06 3.57
C ILE A 119 2.92 0.00 3.08
N LEU A 120 3.18 1.03 3.88
CA LEU A 120 4.10 2.10 3.53
C LEU A 120 5.53 1.60 3.36
N ILE A 121 6.02 0.76 4.27
CA ILE A 121 7.35 0.13 4.17
C ILE A 121 7.43 -0.74 2.91
N GLY A 122 6.40 -1.54 2.62
CA GLY A 122 6.31 -2.32 1.39
C GLY A 122 6.41 -1.44 0.15
N ALA A 123 5.63 -0.37 0.10
CA ALA A 123 5.65 0.58 -1.02
C ALA A 123 7.03 1.25 -1.19
N ARG A 124 7.70 1.65 -0.11
CA ARG A 124 9.06 2.24 -0.16
C ARG A 124 10.10 1.23 -0.67
N ARG A 125 10.03 -0.03 -0.24
CA ARG A 125 10.92 -1.10 -0.74
C ARG A 125 10.70 -1.33 -2.23
N ALA A 126 9.44 -1.41 -2.67
CA ALA A 126 9.12 -1.54 -4.09
C ALA A 126 9.62 -0.34 -4.90
N ALA A 127 9.47 0.89 -4.38
CA ALA A 127 9.95 2.10 -5.04
C ALA A 127 11.46 2.06 -5.30
N GLN A 128 12.26 1.57 -4.34
CA GLN A 128 13.70 1.39 -4.54
C GLN A 128 14.00 0.44 -5.71
N ILE A 129 13.18 -0.60 -5.91
CA ILE A 129 13.31 -1.51 -7.06
C ILE A 129 12.95 -0.77 -8.35
N PHE A 130 11.79 -0.09 -8.41
CA PHE A 130 11.38 0.69 -9.58
C PHE A 130 12.47 1.68 -10.03
N GLU A 131 13.13 2.35 -9.08
CA GLU A 131 14.22 3.28 -9.36
C GLU A 131 15.43 2.62 -10.03
N ARG A 132 15.78 1.37 -9.66
CA ARG A 132 16.88 0.63 -10.31
C ARG A 132 16.63 0.36 -11.80
N PHE A 133 15.37 0.31 -12.21
CA PHE A 133 14.99 0.07 -13.61
C PHE A 133 14.85 1.37 -14.43
N ARG A 134 15.14 2.55 -13.86
CA ARG A 134 14.98 3.84 -14.53
C ARG A 134 15.80 3.98 -15.81
N GLU A 135 16.98 3.36 -15.89
CA GLU A 135 17.85 3.43 -17.08
C GLU A 135 17.34 2.59 -18.26
N VAL A 136 16.52 1.57 -18.00
CA VAL A 136 16.01 0.64 -19.01
C VAL A 136 14.53 0.83 -19.32
N ALA A 137 13.79 1.50 -18.44
CA ALA A 137 12.40 1.89 -18.66
C ALA A 137 12.32 3.16 -19.52
N SER A 138 11.28 3.29 -20.33
CA SER A 138 11.00 4.55 -21.04
C SER A 138 10.59 5.67 -20.08
N SER A 139 9.97 5.33 -18.96
CA SER A 139 9.64 6.27 -17.88
C SER A 139 9.44 5.53 -16.57
N VAL A 140 9.82 6.16 -15.46
CA VAL A 140 9.50 5.69 -14.10
C VAL A 140 8.89 6.84 -13.30
N LEU A 141 7.68 6.63 -12.80
CA LEU A 141 6.98 7.46 -11.83
C LEU A 141 7.00 6.76 -10.47
N VAL A 142 7.48 7.47 -9.45
CA VAL A 142 7.41 7.06 -8.05
C VAL A 142 6.71 8.15 -7.28
N SER A 143 5.49 7.87 -6.83
CA SER A 143 4.71 8.72 -5.93
C SER A 143 4.59 7.99 -4.59
N LEU A 144 5.13 8.62 -3.55
CA LEU A 144 5.05 8.19 -2.15
C LEU A 144 4.66 9.39 -1.30
N PRO A 145 3.94 9.19 -0.18
CA PRO A 145 3.66 10.27 0.74
C PRO A 145 4.96 10.83 1.34
N ILE A 146 5.00 12.15 1.50
CA ILE A 146 6.09 12.86 2.17
C ILE A 146 5.77 12.88 3.66
N ASP A 147 6.72 12.49 4.49
CA ASP A 147 6.63 12.69 5.93
C ASP A 147 7.00 14.16 6.19
N VAL A 148 6.00 15.00 6.48
CA VAL A 148 6.17 16.43 6.80
C VAL A 148 6.06 16.64 8.31
#